data_AF-A0A6P5KQB2-F1
#
_entry.id   AF-A0A6P5KQB2-F1
#
_cell.length_a   1.000
_cell.length_b   1.000
_cell.length_c   1.000
_cell.angle_alpha   90.00
_cell.angle_beta   90.00
_cell.angle_gamma   90.00
#
_symmetry.space_group_name_H-M   'P 1'
#
loop_
_entity.id
_entity.type
_entity.pdbx_description
1 polymer ?
#
loop_
_entity_poly.entity_id
_entity_poly.type
_entity_poly.pdbx_seq_one_letter_code
_entity_poly.pdbx_strand_id
1 'polypeptide(L)'
;MFFLSFHILNKNFNSSLDNPSSSYYQDLKNSINDLLQQTYKNNAFVTFYILQFRKGSVIADCILVFQEGSITTNEVQNLFAENVKESYIYNLTISPSDIIVREWNSEATSTDAAVPGYAIALLVIVCILLALAIFHLAALGLSQFRRKHCGQLDIFPSQDSYHPMNEYPPYHTHGRYVPPGNMKRSPYEEISPGNGGNSLSYVNPVATSANL
;
A
#
# COMPACT_ATOMS: atom_id res chain seq x y z
N MET A 1 -6.79 33.86 -6.57
CA MET A 1 -7.86 34.18 -5.59
C MET A 1 -7.20 34.33 -4.23
N PHE A 2 -7.74 35.14 -3.34
CA PHE A 2 -7.13 35.39 -2.03
C PHE A 2 -8.17 35.31 -0.93
N PHE A 3 -7.81 34.69 0.19
CA PHE A 3 -8.58 34.76 1.42
C PHE A 3 -8.28 36.09 2.12
N LEU A 4 -9.33 36.76 2.57
CA LEU A 4 -9.25 37.95 3.41
C LEU A 4 -10.13 37.74 4.65
N SER A 5 -9.56 37.96 5.82
CA SER A 5 -10.30 38.04 7.08
C SER A 5 -9.96 39.33 7.80
N PHE A 6 -10.99 40.03 8.26
CA PHE A 6 -10.84 41.28 8.99
C PHE A 6 -11.97 41.48 10.00
N HIS A 7 -11.69 42.28 11.02
CA HIS A 7 -12.58 42.51 12.14
C HIS A 7 -13.23 43.90 12.06
N ILE A 8 -14.58 43.95 12.12
CA ILE A 8 -15.39 45.16 12.07
C ILE A 8 -15.85 45.52 13.49
N LEU A 9 -15.33 46.63 14.01
CA LEU A 9 -15.51 47.10 15.39
C LEU A 9 -16.84 47.80 15.63
N ASN A 10 -17.39 48.47 14.61
CA ASN A 10 -18.61 49.28 14.74
C ASN A 10 -19.90 48.53 14.35
N LYS A 11 -19.86 47.20 14.30
CA LYS A 11 -21.00 46.33 13.97
C LYS A 11 -21.09 45.17 14.96
N ASN A 12 -22.33 44.85 15.33
CA ASN A 12 -22.61 43.74 16.24
C ASN A 12 -23.01 42.49 15.46
N PHE A 13 -22.52 41.35 15.92
CA PHE A 13 -22.91 40.06 15.38
C PHE A 13 -24.32 39.69 15.85
N ASN A 14 -25.17 39.23 14.94
CA ASN A 14 -26.50 38.71 15.23
C ASN A 14 -26.85 37.55 14.29
N SER A 15 -27.96 36.85 14.55
CA SER A 15 -28.42 35.71 13.75
C SER A 15 -28.84 36.08 12.32
N SER A 16 -29.08 37.37 12.03
CA SER A 16 -29.37 37.81 10.66
C SER A 16 -28.14 37.65 9.75
N LEU A 17 -26.93 37.72 10.29
CA LEU A 17 -25.69 37.49 9.53
C LEU A 17 -25.48 36.03 9.11
N ASP A 18 -26.24 35.09 9.67
CA ASP A 18 -26.24 33.69 9.23
C ASP A 18 -27.18 33.47 8.03
N ASN A 19 -28.05 34.44 7.73
CA ASN A 19 -28.99 34.37 6.62
C ASN A 19 -28.62 35.39 5.52
N PRO A 20 -28.12 34.93 4.35
CA PRO A 20 -27.76 35.80 3.24
C PRO A 20 -28.92 36.65 2.70
N SER A 21 -30.17 36.22 2.90
CA SER A 21 -31.35 36.96 2.44
C SER A 21 -31.83 38.04 3.41
N SER A 22 -31.21 38.16 4.59
CA SER A 22 -31.58 39.20 5.54
C SER A 22 -31.12 40.58 5.07
N SER A 23 -31.89 41.62 5.39
CA SER A 23 -31.50 43.01 5.08
C SER A 23 -30.15 43.37 5.70
N TYR A 24 -29.94 43.01 6.97
CA TYR A 24 -28.70 43.30 7.69
C TYR A 24 -27.47 42.66 7.03
N TYR A 25 -27.58 41.41 6.56
CA TYR A 25 -26.51 40.75 5.80
C TYR A 25 -26.22 41.49 4.50
N GLN A 26 -27.26 41.84 3.74
CA GLN A 26 -27.12 42.51 2.44
C GLN A 26 -26.54 43.92 2.57
N ASP A 27 -27.00 44.70 3.55
CA ASP A 27 -26.48 46.05 3.82
C ASP A 27 -24.99 46.01 4.20
N LEU A 28 -24.61 45.05 5.04
CA LEU A 28 -23.21 44.85 5.43
C LEU A 28 -22.36 44.37 4.24
N LYS A 29 -22.89 43.42 3.45
CA LYS A 29 -22.25 42.96 2.22
C LYS A 29 -22.04 44.09 1.23
N ASN A 30 -23.02 44.97 1.04
CA ASN A 30 -22.91 46.13 0.14
C ASN A 30 -21.85 47.11 0.65
N SER A 31 -21.82 47.38 1.95
CA SER A 31 -20.79 48.24 2.55
C SER A 31 -19.37 47.67 2.37
N ILE A 32 -19.22 46.35 2.51
CA ILE A 32 -17.95 45.65 2.25
C ILE A 32 -17.62 45.68 0.75
N ASN A 33 -18.59 45.50 -0.14
CA ASN A 33 -18.40 45.60 -1.58
C ASN A 33 -17.84 46.97 -1.96
N ASP A 34 -18.43 48.05 -1.45
CA ASP A 34 -18.02 49.41 -1.77
C ASP A 34 -16.59 49.70 -1.29
N LEU A 35 -16.25 49.22 -0.09
CA LEU A 35 -14.88 49.27 0.43
C LEU A 35 -13.89 48.53 -0.48
N LEU A 36 -14.20 47.30 -0.88
CA LEU A 36 -13.31 46.47 -1.70
C LEU A 36 -13.17 47.03 -3.12
N GLN A 37 -14.26 47.51 -3.72
CA GLN A 37 -14.23 48.14 -5.04
C GLN A 37 -13.35 49.40 -5.05
N GLN A 38 -13.43 50.22 -4.00
CA GLN A 38 -12.56 51.37 -3.86
C GLN A 38 -11.09 50.95 -3.68
N THR A 39 -10.85 50.00 -2.77
CA THR A 39 -9.51 49.51 -2.42
C THR A 39 -8.78 48.96 -3.65
N TYR A 40 -9.49 48.22 -4.50
CA TYR A 40 -8.89 47.47 -5.61
C TYR A 40 -9.27 47.97 -7.00
N LYS A 41 -9.78 49.20 -7.12
CA LYS A 41 -10.27 49.80 -8.38
C LYS A 41 -9.33 49.61 -9.58
N ASN A 42 -8.02 49.66 -9.34
CA ASN A 42 -7.00 49.61 -10.40
C ASN A 42 -6.33 48.23 -10.56
N ASN A 43 -6.71 47.23 -9.77
CA ASN A 43 -5.98 45.95 -9.66
C ASN A 43 -6.67 44.77 -10.35
N ALA A 44 -7.52 45.06 -11.35
CA ALA A 44 -8.34 44.07 -12.05
C ALA A 44 -9.17 43.19 -11.07
N PHE A 45 -9.75 43.83 -10.06
CA PHE A 45 -10.68 43.19 -9.14
C PHE A 45 -11.96 42.79 -9.89
N VAL A 46 -12.35 41.53 -9.75
CA VAL A 46 -13.51 40.96 -10.46
C VAL A 46 -14.70 40.91 -9.51
N THR A 47 -14.54 40.26 -8.36
CA THR A 47 -15.63 40.05 -7.40
C THR A 47 -15.08 39.55 -6.06
N PHE A 48 -15.97 39.45 -5.08
CA PHE A 48 -15.69 38.78 -3.82
C PHE A 48 -16.88 37.91 -3.38
N TYR A 49 -16.58 36.94 -2.53
CA TYR A 49 -17.57 36.08 -1.90
C TYR A 49 -17.38 36.13 -0.40
N ILE A 50 -18.45 36.42 0.34
CA ILE A 50 -18.46 36.27 1.80
C ILE A 50 -18.60 34.77 2.09
N LEU A 51 -17.65 34.23 2.85
CA LEU A 51 -17.70 32.86 3.34
C LEU A 51 -18.62 32.77 4.55
N GLN A 52 -18.37 33.63 5.53
CA GLN A 52 -19.13 33.67 6.78
C GLN A 52 -18.83 34.96 7.55
N PHE A 53 -19.74 35.28 8.47
CA PHE A 53 -19.49 36.22 9.55
C PHE A 53 -19.28 35.44 10.84
N ARG A 54 -18.30 35.84 11.67
CA ARG A 54 -18.02 35.20 12.97
C ARG A 54 -18.25 36.17 14.14
N LYS A 55 -18.56 35.59 15.30
CA LYS A 55 -18.73 36.30 16.58
C LYS A 55 -17.39 36.84 17.08
N GLY A 56 -17.41 38.09 17.55
CA GLY A 56 -16.27 38.74 18.20
C GLY A 56 -16.13 40.23 17.89
N SER A 57 -17.27 40.96 17.79
CA SER A 57 -17.51 42.06 16.82
C SER A 57 -17.29 41.55 15.39
N VAL A 58 -18.10 41.98 14.44
CA VAL A 58 -18.33 41.17 13.22
C VAL A 58 -17.02 40.89 12.47
N ILE A 59 -16.56 39.63 12.48
CA ILE A 59 -15.40 39.20 11.70
C ILE A 59 -15.91 38.71 10.35
N ALA A 60 -15.43 39.31 9.27
CA ALA A 60 -15.82 38.95 7.91
C ALA A 60 -14.74 38.09 7.28
N ASP A 61 -15.07 36.84 6.94
CA ASP A 61 -14.22 35.97 6.14
C ASP A 61 -14.72 36.01 4.69
N CYS A 62 -13.84 36.31 3.75
CA CYS A 62 -14.20 36.44 2.35
C CYS A 62 -13.09 35.99 1.40
N ILE A 63 -13.50 35.62 0.19
CA ILE A 63 -12.62 35.30 -0.92
C ILE A 63 -12.66 36.46 -1.90
N LEU A 64 -11.49 37.00 -2.24
CA LEU A 64 -11.30 37.99 -3.26
C LEU A 64 -10.88 37.33 -4.57
N VAL A 65 -11.52 37.72 -5.67
CA VAL A 65 -11.23 37.24 -7.01
C VAL A 65 -10.72 38.39 -7.85
N PHE A 66 -9.54 38.19 -8.41
CA PHE A 66 -8.86 39.11 -9.31
C PHE A 66 -8.56 38.39 -10.63
N GLN A 67 -8.27 39.15 -11.67
CA GLN A 67 -7.74 38.59 -12.91
C GLN A 67 -6.41 37.87 -12.65
N GLU A 68 -6.19 36.75 -13.37
CA GLU A 68 -4.99 35.95 -13.16
C GLU A 68 -3.71 36.75 -13.44
N GLY A 69 -2.76 36.68 -12.50
CA GLY A 69 -1.49 37.40 -12.59
C GLY A 69 -1.56 38.92 -12.37
N SER A 70 -2.72 39.48 -11.99
CA SER A 70 -2.87 40.94 -11.85
C SER A 70 -2.33 41.50 -10.53
N ILE A 71 -2.30 40.71 -9.46
CA ILE A 71 -1.93 41.17 -8.13
C ILE A 71 -1.32 40.01 -7.31
N THR A 72 -0.39 40.36 -6.42
CA THR A 72 0.24 39.45 -5.46
C THR A 72 -0.39 39.54 -4.06
N THR A 73 -0.19 38.50 -3.24
CA THR A 73 -0.70 38.45 -1.86
C THR A 73 -0.25 39.64 -1.00
N ASN A 74 1.00 40.07 -1.16
CA ASN A 74 1.56 41.22 -0.43
C ASN A 74 0.89 42.54 -0.85
N GLU A 75 0.62 42.71 -2.14
CA GLU A 75 -0.08 43.89 -2.65
C GLU A 75 -1.52 43.93 -2.14
N VAL A 76 -2.23 42.80 -2.15
CA VAL A 76 -3.59 42.69 -1.57
C VAL A 76 -3.59 43.16 -0.12
N GLN A 77 -2.63 42.65 0.69
CA GLN A 77 -2.54 43.00 2.10
C GLN A 77 -2.21 44.49 2.31
N ASN A 78 -1.23 45.03 1.58
CA ASN A 78 -0.80 46.41 1.74
C ASN A 78 -1.91 47.39 1.34
N LEU A 79 -2.56 47.16 0.20
CA LEU A 79 -3.65 48.01 -0.29
C LEU A 79 -4.84 47.99 0.66
N PHE A 80 -5.19 46.83 1.19
CA PHE A 80 -6.28 46.74 2.18
C PHE A 80 -5.91 47.47 3.47
N ALA A 81 -4.71 47.25 4.01
CA ALA A 81 -4.26 47.90 5.24
C ALA A 81 -4.17 49.43 5.11
N GLU A 82 -3.81 49.94 3.93
CA GLU A 82 -3.82 51.37 3.63
C GLU A 82 -5.25 51.93 3.61
N ASN A 83 -6.17 51.28 2.90
CA ASN A 83 -7.56 51.71 2.77
C ASN A 83 -8.38 51.54 4.06
N VAL A 84 -7.95 50.69 5.01
CA VAL A 84 -8.60 50.54 6.32
C VAL A 84 -8.64 51.87 7.09
N LYS A 85 -7.67 52.76 6.88
CA LYS A 85 -7.71 54.11 7.49
C LYS A 85 -8.89 54.95 7.02
N GLU A 86 -9.37 54.69 5.80
CA GLU A 86 -10.49 55.37 5.16
C GLU A 86 -11.80 54.57 5.25
N SER A 87 -11.82 53.42 5.96
CA SER A 87 -12.98 52.53 6.00
C SER A 87 -14.23 53.20 6.60
N TYR A 88 -14.05 54.25 7.41
CA TYR A 88 -15.13 55.01 8.04
C TYR A 88 -16.09 55.64 7.01
N ILE A 89 -15.62 55.92 5.79
CA ILE A 89 -16.41 56.46 4.68
C ILE A 89 -17.53 55.49 4.29
N TYR A 90 -17.31 54.19 4.51
CA TYR A 90 -18.26 53.11 4.19
C TYR A 90 -19.08 52.67 5.40
N ASN A 91 -19.14 53.49 6.45
CA ASN A 91 -19.77 53.13 7.74
C ASN A 91 -19.18 51.86 8.38
N LEU A 92 -17.91 51.55 8.10
CA LEU A 92 -17.18 50.41 8.66
C LEU A 92 -15.96 50.90 9.45
N THR A 93 -15.74 50.37 10.64
CA THR A 93 -14.51 50.63 11.41
C THR A 93 -13.76 49.32 11.52
N ILE A 94 -12.68 49.16 10.76
CA ILE A 94 -11.94 47.91 10.69
C ILE A 94 -10.73 47.98 11.63
N SER A 95 -10.48 46.91 12.37
CA SER A 95 -9.28 46.76 13.18
C SER A 95 -8.04 46.61 12.27
N PRO A 96 -7.05 47.52 12.32
CA PRO A 96 -5.85 47.42 11.48
C PRO A 96 -4.92 46.26 11.91
N SER A 97 -5.06 45.79 13.15
CA SER A 97 -4.22 44.74 13.73
C SER A 97 -4.70 43.33 13.39
N ASP A 98 -5.96 43.17 12.98
CA ASP A 98 -6.63 41.88 12.80
C ASP A 98 -6.94 41.60 11.32
N ILE A 99 -5.97 41.85 10.43
CA ILE A 99 -6.10 41.62 8.99
C ILE A 99 -5.27 40.40 8.61
N ILE A 100 -5.93 39.39 8.04
CA ILE A 100 -5.28 38.17 7.56
C ILE A 100 -5.55 38.04 6.07
N VAL A 101 -4.48 38.07 5.28
CA VAL A 101 -4.51 37.80 3.85
C VAL A 101 -3.64 36.59 3.54
N ARG A 102 -4.15 35.68 2.72
CA ARG A 102 -3.38 34.56 2.18
C ARG A 102 -3.93 34.17 0.82
N GLU A 103 -3.16 33.41 0.05
CA GLU A 103 -3.69 32.82 -1.18
C GLU A 103 -4.88 31.91 -0.85
N TRP A 104 -5.94 32.03 -1.66
CA TRP A 104 -7.01 31.08 -1.63
C TRP A 104 -6.62 29.96 -2.58
N ASN A 105 -5.83 29.04 -2.04
CA ASN A 105 -5.55 27.78 -2.69
C ASN A 105 -6.89 27.02 -2.67
N SER A 106 -7.49 26.79 -3.83
CA SER A 106 -8.51 25.73 -3.96
C SER A 106 -7.92 24.33 -3.77
N GLU A 107 -6.66 24.25 -3.37
CA GLU A 107 -6.08 23.13 -2.67
C GLU A 107 -6.22 23.38 -1.16
N ALA A 108 -7.29 22.80 -0.61
CA ALA A 108 -6.97 21.79 0.38
C ALA A 108 -5.96 20.84 -0.28
N THR A 109 -4.66 21.15 -0.17
CA THR A 109 -3.75 20.07 0.15
C THR A 109 -4.25 19.62 1.50
N SER A 110 -5.23 18.74 1.49
CA SER A 110 -5.30 17.71 2.49
C SER A 110 -3.92 17.04 2.45
N THR A 111 -2.98 17.60 3.20
CA THR A 111 -2.13 16.80 4.07
C THR A 111 -3.00 16.18 5.17
N ASP A 112 -4.12 15.59 4.74
CA ASP A 112 -4.99 14.73 5.49
C ASP A 112 -4.98 13.45 4.66
N ALA A 113 -3.91 12.69 4.91
CA ALA A 113 -3.66 11.34 4.46
C ALA A 113 -3.94 11.04 2.97
N ALA A 114 -3.23 11.71 2.05
CA ALA A 114 -2.90 11.07 0.79
C ALA A 114 -2.01 9.87 1.12
N VAL A 115 -2.64 8.71 1.27
CA VAL A 115 -2.01 7.39 1.36
C VAL A 115 -0.88 7.37 0.33
N PRO A 116 0.40 7.25 0.73
CA PRO A 116 1.52 7.27 -0.22
C PRO A 116 1.21 6.29 -1.34
N GLY A 117 1.51 6.60 -2.60
CA GLY A 117 1.12 5.74 -3.75
C GLY A 117 1.55 4.27 -3.60
N TYR A 118 2.54 3.99 -2.75
CA TYR A 118 2.99 2.65 -2.38
C TYR A 118 2.17 1.93 -1.32
N ALA A 119 1.35 2.62 -0.51
CA ALA A 119 0.61 1.99 0.57
C ALA A 119 -0.50 1.04 0.07
N ILE A 120 -1.03 1.28 -1.14
CA ILE A 120 -1.86 0.29 -1.84
C ILE A 120 -1.02 -0.95 -2.19
N ALA A 121 0.20 -0.77 -2.68
CA ALA A 121 1.11 -1.89 -2.97
C ALA A 121 1.48 -2.68 -1.71
N LEU A 122 1.75 -2.01 -0.59
CA LEU A 122 2.02 -2.66 0.69
C LEU A 122 0.82 -3.46 1.20
N LEU A 123 -0.40 -2.91 1.09
CA LEU A 123 -1.62 -3.63 1.45
C LEU A 123 -1.79 -4.90 0.60
N VAL A 124 -1.58 -4.79 -0.71
CA VAL A 124 -1.66 -5.94 -1.63
C VAL A 124 -0.63 -7.02 -1.29
N ILE A 125 0.61 -6.64 -0.98
CA ILE A 125 1.66 -7.59 -0.57
C ILE A 125 1.25 -8.34 0.71
N VAL A 126 0.76 -7.64 1.73
CA VAL A 126 0.29 -8.28 2.97
C VAL A 126 -0.88 -9.23 2.69
N CYS A 127 -1.81 -8.83 1.82
CA CYS A 127 -2.94 -9.67 1.42
C CYS A 127 -2.49 -10.95 0.70
N ILE A 128 -1.52 -10.85 -0.23
CA ILE A 128 -0.96 -12.01 -0.93
C ILE A 128 -0.25 -12.96 0.05
N LEU A 129 0.55 -12.44 0.97
CA LEU A 129 1.23 -13.25 1.98
C LEU A 129 0.23 -13.99 2.88
N LEU A 130 -0.85 -13.33 3.28
CA LEU A 130 -1.90 -13.94 4.09
C LEU A 130 -2.66 -15.03 3.31
N ALA A 131 -2.97 -14.79 2.03
CA ALA A 131 -3.60 -15.79 1.17
C ALA A 131 -2.70 -17.04 0.98
N LEU A 132 -1.40 -16.84 0.74
CA LEU A 132 -0.43 -17.93 0.64
C LEU A 132 -0.29 -18.70 1.96
N ALA A 133 -0.28 -18.02 3.10
CA ALA A 133 -0.24 -18.67 4.41
C ALA A 133 -1.48 -19.55 4.64
N ILE A 134 -2.67 -19.06 4.31
CA ILE A 134 -3.91 -19.85 4.40
C ILE A 134 -3.87 -21.04 3.45
N PHE A 135 -3.42 -20.85 2.21
CA PHE A 135 -3.27 -21.94 1.24
C PHE A 135 -2.29 -23.01 1.74
N HIS A 136 -1.14 -22.60 2.27
CA HIS A 136 -0.17 -23.51 2.87
C HIS A 136 -0.74 -24.23 4.10
N LEU A 137 -1.46 -23.54 4.98
CA LEU A 137 -2.13 -24.16 6.13
C LEU A 137 -3.22 -25.14 5.71
N ALA A 138 -3.98 -24.84 4.66
CA ALA A 138 -4.97 -25.75 4.11
C ALA A 138 -4.31 -26.96 3.46
N ALA A 139 -3.23 -26.78 2.70
CA ALA A 139 -2.45 -27.87 2.10
C ALA A 139 -1.77 -28.75 3.17
N LEU A 140 -1.24 -28.14 4.24
CA LEU A 140 -0.71 -28.86 5.40
C LEU A 140 -1.83 -29.55 6.16
N GLY A 141 -2.98 -28.91 6.37
CA GLY A 141 -4.17 -29.50 6.99
C GLY A 141 -4.66 -30.71 6.20
N LEU A 142 -4.80 -30.59 4.88
CA LEU A 142 -5.20 -31.68 3.98
C LEU A 142 -4.15 -32.78 3.91
N SER A 143 -2.86 -32.45 3.86
CA SER A 143 -1.80 -33.47 3.85
C SER A 143 -1.65 -34.17 5.20
N GLN A 144 -1.84 -33.47 6.32
CA GLN A 144 -1.85 -34.06 7.66
C GLN A 144 -3.14 -34.85 7.89
N PHE A 145 -4.29 -34.40 7.39
CA PHE A 145 -5.55 -35.15 7.42
C PHE A 145 -5.43 -36.41 6.56
N ARG A 146 -4.89 -36.31 5.34
CA ARG A 146 -4.56 -37.49 4.51
C ARG A 146 -3.56 -38.41 5.20
N ARG A 147 -2.48 -37.89 5.79
CA ARG A 147 -1.52 -38.72 6.55
C ARG A 147 -2.17 -39.40 7.75
N LYS A 148 -3.02 -38.69 8.51
CA LYS A 148 -3.74 -39.22 9.68
C LYS A 148 -4.81 -40.25 9.28
N HIS A 149 -5.51 -40.06 8.16
CA HIS A 149 -6.51 -41.01 7.66
C HIS A 149 -5.92 -42.14 6.81
N CYS A 150 -4.70 -42.00 6.26
CA CYS A 150 -3.97 -43.09 5.61
C CYS A 150 -3.19 -43.96 6.62
N GLY A 151 -2.98 -43.51 7.86
CA GLY A 151 -2.38 -44.32 8.93
C GLY A 151 -3.36 -45.23 9.68
N GLN A 152 -4.66 -45.17 9.37
CA GLN A 152 -5.71 -45.99 9.98
C GLN A 152 -6.30 -47.00 8.98
N LEU A 153 -5.48 -47.49 8.04
CA LEU A 153 -5.80 -48.63 7.18
C LEU A 153 -4.85 -49.82 7.38
N ASP A 154 -4.01 -49.82 8.44
CA ASP A 154 -3.27 -51.02 8.83
C ASP A 154 -4.15 -51.94 9.70
N ILE A 155 -5.00 -52.71 9.02
CA ILE A 155 -5.78 -53.84 9.56
C ILE A 155 -4.94 -55.14 9.60
N PHE A 156 -3.61 -55.04 9.52
CA PHE A 156 -2.73 -56.20 9.63
C PHE A 156 -1.72 -56.01 10.77
N PRO A 157 -1.79 -56.80 11.86
CA PRO A 157 -0.75 -56.79 12.88
C PRO A 157 0.48 -57.50 12.33
N SER A 158 1.59 -56.78 12.17
CA SER A 158 2.92 -57.36 11.91
C SER A 158 3.42 -58.07 13.16
N GLN A 159 3.14 -59.37 13.24
CA GLN A 159 3.71 -60.27 14.25
C GLN A 159 5.16 -60.62 13.88
N ASP A 160 6.05 -59.62 13.86
CA ASP A 160 7.49 -59.84 13.80
C ASP A 160 8.05 -59.94 15.21
N SER A 161 7.98 -61.14 15.76
CA SER A 161 8.73 -61.53 16.95
C SER A 161 9.24 -62.95 16.76
N TYR A 162 10.31 -63.12 15.97
CA TYR A 162 11.23 -64.24 16.16
C TYR A 162 12.64 -63.86 15.74
N HIS A 163 13.55 -63.91 16.71
CA HIS A 163 14.98 -63.67 16.59
C HIS A 163 15.70 -64.87 17.25
N PRO A 164 16.37 -65.74 16.48
CA PRO A 164 17.34 -66.69 17.04
C PRO A 164 18.69 -66.54 16.31
N MET A 165 19.65 -65.79 16.86
CA MET A 165 20.64 -66.17 17.87
C MET A 165 21.93 -66.74 17.24
N ASN A 166 22.99 -65.97 17.43
CA ASN A 166 24.40 -66.30 17.18
C ASN A 166 24.77 -67.60 17.88
N GLU A 167 25.35 -68.56 17.15
CA GLU A 167 26.33 -69.50 17.69
C GLU A 167 26.96 -70.31 16.55
N TYR A 168 28.12 -69.85 16.08
CA TYR A 168 29.06 -70.69 15.33
C TYR A 168 29.94 -71.45 16.33
N PRO A 169 30.29 -72.71 16.02
CA PRO A 169 31.65 -73.17 16.25
C PRO A 169 32.34 -73.59 14.94
N PRO A 170 33.68 -73.40 14.83
CA PRO A 170 34.46 -73.65 13.62
C PRO A 170 34.89 -75.14 13.54
N TYR A 171 35.97 -75.43 12.81
CA TYR A 171 36.66 -76.73 12.56
C TYR A 171 36.25 -77.39 11.22
N HIS A 172 37.05 -77.33 10.14
CA HIS A 172 38.29 -78.10 9.85
C HIS A 172 38.05 -79.63 9.92
N THR A 173 38.42 -80.50 8.97
CA THR A 173 39.37 -80.54 7.84
C THR A 173 39.10 -81.81 7.00
N HIS A 174 39.78 -81.94 5.85
CA HIS A 174 39.96 -83.13 4.98
C HIS A 174 38.96 -83.27 3.79
N GLY A 175 39.36 -83.45 2.53
CA GLY A 175 40.70 -83.59 1.95
C GLY A 175 40.68 -83.55 0.41
N ARG A 176 41.78 -83.02 -0.14
CA ARG A 176 42.43 -83.20 -1.47
C ARG A 176 41.60 -83.53 -2.74
N TYR A 177 41.59 -82.54 -3.65
CA TYR A 177 42.18 -82.49 -5.02
C TYR A 177 42.20 -83.77 -5.90
N VAL A 178 41.68 -83.70 -7.16
CA VAL A 178 42.35 -83.97 -8.47
C VAL A 178 41.41 -83.59 -9.65
N PRO A 179 41.84 -82.82 -10.69
CA PRO A 179 41.18 -82.77 -12.01
C PRO A 179 41.98 -83.57 -13.07
N PRO A 180 41.33 -84.47 -13.84
CA PRO A 180 41.57 -84.55 -15.29
C PRO A 180 40.30 -85.01 -16.06
N GLY A 181 40.11 -84.86 -17.36
CA GLY A 181 40.90 -84.39 -18.48
C GLY A 181 39.99 -84.43 -19.72
N ASN A 182 40.36 -83.66 -20.74
CA ASN A 182 39.66 -83.49 -22.01
C ASN A 182 39.00 -84.75 -22.57
N MET A 183 37.71 -84.63 -22.91
CA MET A 183 37.07 -85.09 -24.15
C MET A 183 35.59 -85.32 -23.88
N LYS A 184 34.75 -84.36 -24.28
CA LYS A 184 33.59 -84.60 -25.15
C LYS A 184 32.87 -83.29 -25.43
N ARG A 185 33.01 -82.87 -26.68
CA ARG A 185 32.13 -81.95 -27.40
C ARG A 185 30.69 -82.40 -27.18
N SER A 186 29.85 -81.58 -26.54
CA SER A 186 28.41 -81.84 -26.48
C SER A 186 27.73 -81.37 -27.78
N PRO A 187 26.74 -82.10 -28.29
CA PRO A 187 26.53 -82.30 -29.72
C PRO A 187 25.35 -81.49 -30.26
N TYR A 188 25.34 -80.19 -29.98
CA TYR A 188 24.38 -79.25 -30.57
C TYR A 188 25.10 -77.96 -30.95
N GLU A 189 26.05 -78.10 -31.86
CA GLU A 189 26.62 -76.99 -32.61
C GLU A 189 25.99 -77.04 -34.01
N GLU A 190 24.89 -76.31 -34.25
CA GLU A 190 24.48 -75.95 -35.62
C GLU A 190 23.72 -74.60 -35.67
N ILE A 191 24.47 -73.54 -36.03
CA ILE A 191 24.20 -72.49 -37.05
C ILE A 191 22.82 -71.78 -37.01
N SER A 192 22.73 -70.51 -36.53
CA SER A 192 22.78 -69.21 -37.27
C SER A 192 21.51 -68.87 -38.10
N PRO A 193 21.17 -67.60 -38.45
CA PRO A 193 21.38 -66.27 -37.85
C PRO A 193 20.04 -65.51 -37.63
N GLY A 194 19.97 -64.49 -36.76
CA GLY A 194 18.71 -63.74 -36.62
C GLY A 194 18.70 -62.57 -35.65
N ASN A 195 19.35 -61.47 -36.06
CA ASN A 195 19.04 -60.06 -35.83
C ASN A 195 18.30 -59.60 -34.53
N GLY A 196 18.99 -58.76 -33.75
CA GLY A 196 18.41 -57.80 -32.79
C GLY A 196 18.12 -58.39 -31.41
N GLY A 197 18.67 -57.93 -30.31
CA GLY A 197 19.38 -56.70 -29.99
C GLY A 197 19.21 -56.52 -28.47
N ASN A 198 20.29 -56.11 -27.81
CA ASN A 198 20.36 -55.41 -26.52
C ASN A 198 21.33 -56.07 -25.53
N SER A 199 22.55 -55.53 -25.57
CA SER A 199 23.51 -55.55 -24.49
C SER A 199 22.95 -54.83 -23.27
N LEU A 200 22.95 -55.48 -22.10
CA LEU A 200 22.90 -54.79 -20.81
C LEU A 200 23.95 -55.39 -19.88
N SER A 201 25.18 -54.91 -20.04
CA SER A 201 26.23 -54.98 -19.03
C SER A 201 26.46 -53.57 -18.51
N TYR A 202 25.76 -53.19 -17.43
CA TYR A 202 26.11 -51.99 -16.66
C TYR A 202 27.00 -52.42 -15.49
N VAL A 203 28.30 -52.15 -15.65
CA VAL A 203 29.30 -52.24 -14.59
C VAL A 203 29.29 -50.90 -13.86
N ASN A 204 29.20 -50.95 -12.53
CA ASN A 204 29.36 -49.81 -11.65
C ASN A 204 30.82 -49.76 -11.16
N PRO A 205 31.61 -48.73 -11.52
CA PRO A 205 32.80 -48.39 -10.78
C PRO A 205 32.61 -47.06 -10.06
N VAL A 206 32.41 -47.17 -8.75
CA VAL A 206 32.70 -46.12 -7.77
C VAL A 206 34.19 -45.78 -7.83
N ALA A 207 34.52 -44.53 -8.16
CA ALA A 207 35.77 -43.86 -7.80
C ALA A 207 35.46 -42.36 -7.68
N THR A 208 35.30 -41.83 -6.48
CA THR A 208 36.36 -41.37 -5.56
C THR A 208 36.93 -40.00 -5.97
N SER A 209 36.51 -39.02 -5.16
CA SER A 209 37.28 -37.90 -4.60
C SER A 209 37.80 -36.75 -5.47
N ALA A 210 37.44 -35.56 -4.96
CA ALA A 210 38.29 -34.40 -4.68
C ALA A 210 38.70 -33.45 -5.82
N ASN A 211 38.15 -32.23 -5.71
CA ASN A 211 38.78 -30.91 -5.89
C ASN A 211 39.65 -30.67 -7.12
N LEU A 212 39.14 -29.87 -8.06
CA LEU A 212 39.48 -28.44 -8.25
C LEU A 212 38.48 -27.80 -9.22
#